data_AF-A0A844XP24-F1
#
_entry.id   AF-A0A844XP24-F1
#
_cell.length_a   1.000
_cell.length_b   1.000
_cell.length_c   1.000
_cell.angle_alpha   90.00
_cell.angle_beta   90.00
_cell.angle_gamma   90.00
#
_symmetry.space_group_name_H-M   'P 1'
#
loop_
_entity.id
_entity.type
_entity.pdbx_description
1 polymer ?
#
loop_
_entity_poly.entity_id
_entity_poly.type
_entity_poly.pdbx_seq_one_letter_code
_entity_poly.pdbx_strand_id
1 'polypeptide(L)'
;MSIESKLRSLRSSSIVVTVFALLLVCAGLVQIGLGGLAVSKEYERIEKVEQMARQSATFYGYQSQRSALESEYNRSSTAFFLEGRFMPATDGLTLGDPAVIAAIALLLFGLGFLVAAMIWVWRAHGNLSEAGVRTRYGPGKAIAAYLVPAVNLILPFEAMRELYNRSHGEPEDFAHSTVEDVTAWWTSVVVGLLIFSAMIVKFMLDAGTSLIIMTPIWMEFTIIAFALILLLLAAYLFSGLARKITAAQHEHLHEIAASAPEMEEPSRMSVNVITS
;
A
#
# COMPACT_ATOMS: atom_id res chain seq x y z
N MET A 1 15.34 8.50 28.40
CA MET A 1 15.09 9.28 27.16
C MET A 1 13.84 10.11 27.38
N SER A 2 13.89 11.44 27.21
CA SER A 2 12.77 12.34 27.54
C SER A 2 11.58 12.16 26.59
N ILE A 3 10.36 12.41 27.07
CA ILE A 3 9.12 12.34 26.28
C ILE A 3 9.23 13.23 25.03
N GLU A 4 9.78 14.44 25.16
CA GLU A 4 10.00 15.35 24.03
C GLU A 4 10.87 14.77 22.91
N SER A 5 11.92 14.01 23.26
CA SER A 5 12.80 13.40 22.26
C SER A 5 12.07 12.30 21.48
N LYS A 6 11.15 11.58 22.13
CA LYS A 6 10.31 10.55 21.51
C LYS A 6 9.26 11.16 20.60
N LEU A 7 8.58 12.21 21.05
CA LEU A 7 7.59 12.94 20.26
C LEU A 7 8.22 13.59 19.02
N ARG A 8 9.43 14.15 19.15
CA ARG A 8 10.21 14.63 17.99
C ARG A 8 10.53 13.49 17.01
N SER A 9 10.98 12.33 17.51
CA SER A 9 11.24 11.15 16.68
C SER A 9 9.98 10.65 15.96
N LEU A 10 8.84 10.65 16.65
CA LEU A 10 7.55 10.26 16.06
C LEU A 10 7.14 11.21 14.94
N ARG A 11 7.25 12.53 15.17
CA ARG A 11 7.00 13.57 14.16
C ARG A 11 7.89 13.40 12.94
N SER A 12 9.18 13.18 13.13
CA SER A 12 10.10 12.90 12.01
C SER A 12 9.68 11.66 11.23
N SER A 13 9.30 10.56 11.89
CA SER A 13 8.78 9.37 11.19
C SER A 13 7.46 9.61 10.44
N SER A 14 6.55 10.42 10.98
CA SER A 14 5.29 10.77 10.30
C SER A 14 5.55 11.58 9.01
N ILE A 15 6.55 12.47 9.03
CA ILE A 15 7.00 13.20 7.83
C ILE A 15 7.56 12.23 6.81
N VAL A 16 8.41 11.28 7.23
CA VAL A 16 8.98 10.26 6.32
C VAL A 16 7.88 9.42 5.68
N VAL A 17 6.89 8.95 6.46
CA VAL A 17 5.71 8.23 5.94
C VAL A 17 4.97 9.07 4.89
N THR A 18 4.77 10.36 5.16
CA THR A 18 4.08 11.27 4.24
C THR A 18 4.85 11.45 2.93
N VAL A 19 6.18 11.64 3.00
CA VAL A 19 7.02 11.79 1.81
C VAL A 19 6.98 10.52 0.95
N PHE A 20 7.13 9.33 1.55
CA PHE A 20 7.04 8.07 0.81
C PHE A 20 5.65 7.83 0.23
N ALA A 21 4.57 8.19 0.95
CA ALA A 21 3.22 8.11 0.42
C ALA A 21 3.04 8.99 -0.83
N LEU A 22 3.54 10.23 -0.81
CA LEU A 22 3.48 11.14 -1.97
C LEU A 22 4.29 10.61 -3.15
N LEU A 23 5.51 10.10 -2.92
CA LEU A 23 6.33 9.49 -3.96
C LEU A 23 5.65 8.26 -4.58
N LEU A 24 5.02 7.44 -3.74
CA LEU A 24 4.27 6.26 -4.16
C LEU A 24 3.05 6.64 -5.02
N VAL A 25 2.28 7.65 -4.59
CA VAL A 25 1.14 8.19 -5.37
C VAL A 25 1.60 8.71 -6.73
N CYS A 26 2.66 9.52 -6.77
CA CYS A 26 3.20 10.03 -8.03
C CYS A 26 3.65 8.90 -8.97
N ALA A 27 4.41 7.92 -8.46
CA ALA A 27 4.87 6.79 -9.27
C ALA A 27 3.69 5.94 -9.79
N GLY A 28 2.66 5.72 -8.98
CA GLY A 28 1.47 4.98 -9.39
C GLY A 28 0.64 5.71 -10.45
N LEU A 29 0.49 7.03 -10.34
CA LEU A 29 -0.18 7.83 -11.37
C LEU A 29 0.57 7.80 -12.71
N VAL A 30 1.90 7.89 -12.67
CA VAL A 30 2.74 7.72 -13.87
C VAL A 30 2.54 6.34 -14.49
N GLN A 31 2.52 5.28 -13.67
CA GLN A 31 2.30 3.91 -14.15
C GLN A 31 0.93 3.74 -14.83
N ILE A 32 -0.13 4.33 -14.25
CA ILE A 32 -1.47 4.30 -14.86
C ILE A 32 -1.47 5.03 -16.21
N GLY A 33 -0.84 6.21 -16.28
CA GLY A 33 -0.73 6.97 -17.52
C GLY A 33 0.01 6.21 -18.62
N LEU A 34 1.15 5.60 -18.29
CA LEU A 34 1.94 4.80 -19.23
C LEU A 34 1.18 3.55 -19.69
N GLY A 35 0.48 2.86 -18.78
CA GLY A 35 -0.36 1.71 -19.12
C GLY A 35 -1.52 2.10 -20.04
N GLY A 36 -2.17 3.23 -19.80
CA GLY A 36 -3.25 3.74 -20.66
C GLY A 36 -2.75 4.06 -22.09
N LEU A 37 -1.58 4.67 -22.21
CA LEU A 37 -0.93 4.92 -23.51
C LEU A 37 -0.59 3.61 -24.24
N ALA A 38 -0.12 2.60 -23.52
CA ALA A 38 0.18 1.29 -24.10
C ALA A 38 -1.09 0.61 -24.65
N VAL A 39 -2.18 0.62 -23.88
CA VAL A 39 -3.48 0.10 -24.31
C VAL A 39 -3.98 0.83 -25.55
N SER A 40 -3.90 2.17 -25.58
CA SER A 40 -4.30 2.97 -26.74
C SER A 40 -3.52 2.60 -28.01
N LYS A 41 -2.20 2.43 -27.91
CA LYS A 41 -1.35 2.03 -29.04
C LYS A 41 -1.69 0.65 -29.57
N GLU A 42 -2.06 -0.27 -28.69
CA GLU A 42 -2.46 -1.62 -29.09
C GLU A 42 -3.79 -1.61 -29.86
N TYR A 43 -4.74 -0.76 -29.46
CA TYR A 43 -5.98 -0.55 -30.22
C TYR A 43 -5.72 -0.01 -31.63
N GLU A 44 -4.84 0.99 -31.77
CA GLU A 44 -4.46 1.50 -33.09
C GLU A 44 -3.81 0.42 -33.96
N ARG A 45 -3.01 -0.47 -33.35
CA ARG A 45 -2.41 -1.60 -34.06
C ARG A 45 -3.48 -2.57 -34.55
N ILE A 46 -4.42 -2.96 -33.67
CA ILE A 46 -5.53 -3.86 -34.03
C ILE A 46 -6.35 -3.27 -35.17
N GLU A 47 -6.68 -1.98 -35.10
CA GLU A 47 -7.44 -1.28 -36.14
C GLU A 47 -6.70 -1.27 -37.49
N LYS A 48 -5.40 -0.94 -37.50
CA LYS A 48 -4.58 -0.97 -38.72
C LYS A 48 -4.55 -2.35 -39.35
N VAL A 49 -4.47 -3.39 -38.53
CA VAL A 49 -4.45 -4.75 -39.02
C VAL A 49 -5.80 -5.16 -39.58
N GLU A 50 -6.90 -4.78 -38.93
CA GLU A 50 -8.24 -5.00 -39.46
C GLU A 50 -8.44 -4.26 -40.80
N GLN A 51 -7.96 -3.03 -40.93
CA GLN A 51 -8.01 -2.27 -42.18
C GLN A 51 -7.20 -2.95 -43.30
N MET A 52 -5.99 -3.44 -43.01
CA MET A 52 -5.18 -4.21 -43.97
C MET A 52 -5.89 -5.49 -44.40
N ALA A 53 -6.53 -6.19 -43.46
CA ALA A 53 -7.31 -7.38 -43.74
C ALA A 53 -8.52 -7.08 -44.64
N ARG A 54 -9.19 -5.94 -44.45
CA ARG A 54 -10.29 -5.49 -45.34
C ARG A 54 -9.82 -5.10 -46.74
N GLN A 55 -8.60 -4.58 -46.89
CA GLN A 55 -8.04 -4.17 -48.18
C GLN A 55 -7.49 -5.35 -49.00
N SER A 56 -7.12 -6.46 -48.35
CA SER A 56 -6.72 -7.72 -48.99
C SER A 56 -7.92 -8.38 -49.67
N ALA A 57 -8.20 -8.00 -50.92
CA ALA A 57 -9.41 -8.37 -51.67
C ALA A 57 -9.54 -9.87 -52.03
N THR A 58 -8.57 -10.72 -51.68
CA THR A 58 -8.67 -12.17 -51.87
C THR A 58 -9.04 -12.86 -50.57
N PHE A 59 -10.17 -13.59 -50.58
CA PHE A 59 -10.68 -14.38 -49.44
C PHE A 59 -9.60 -15.27 -48.80
N TYR A 60 -8.70 -15.83 -49.61
CA TYR A 60 -7.57 -16.64 -49.14
C TYR A 60 -6.47 -15.83 -48.43
N GLY A 61 -6.18 -14.60 -48.89
CA GLY A 61 -5.26 -13.68 -48.21
C GLY A 61 -5.80 -13.25 -46.85
N TYR A 62 -7.11 -12.98 -46.77
CA TYR A 62 -7.80 -12.66 -45.52
C TYR A 62 -7.73 -13.81 -44.51
N GLN A 63 -8.05 -15.05 -44.92
CA GLN A 63 -8.01 -16.22 -44.02
C GLN A 63 -6.60 -16.50 -43.50
N SER A 64 -5.57 -16.40 -44.36
CA SER A 64 -4.17 -16.55 -43.97
C SER A 64 -3.74 -15.48 -42.97
N GLN A 65 -4.00 -14.20 -43.27
CA GLN A 65 -3.67 -13.10 -42.34
C GLN A 65 -4.46 -13.19 -41.04
N ARG A 66 -5.74 -13.55 -41.11
CA ARG A 66 -6.59 -13.75 -39.94
C ARG A 66 -6.13 -14.91 -39.08
N SER A 67 -5.71 -16.03 -39.65
CA SER A 67 -5.14 -17.15 -38.87
C SER A 67 -3.80 -16.81 -38.25
N ALA A 68 -2.98 -15.99 -38.93
CA ALA A 68 -1.73 -15.47 -38.36
C ALA A 68 -2.02 -14.50 -37.21
N LEU A 69 -3.02 -13.64 -37.38
CA LEU A 69 -3.52 -12.73 -36.35
C LEU A 69 -4.18 -13.43 -35.18
N GLU A 70 -5.01 -14.44 -35.43
CA GLU A 70 -5.63 -15.24 -34.39
C GLU A 70 -4.57 -16.10 -33.69
N SER A 71 -3.58 -16.63 -34.40
CA SER A 71 -2.41 -17.27 -33.78
C SER A 71 -1.60 -16.29 -32.93
N GLU A 72 -1.39 -15.07 -33.41
CA GLU A 72 -0.67 -14.01 -32.71
C GLU A 72 -1.47 -13.48 -31.51
N TYR A 73 -2.80 -13.36 -31.63
CA TYR A 73 -3.75 -12.91 -30.61
C TYR A 73 -4.02 -13.98 -29.54
N ASN A 74 -4.15 -15.24 -29.96
CA ASN A 74 -4.39 -16.37 -29.06
C ASN A 74 -3.10 -16.78 -28.34
N ARG A 75 -1.92 -16.55 -28.94
CA ARG A 75 -0.65 -16.50 -28.19
C ARG A 75 -0.56 -15.26 -27.31
N SER A 76 -1.00 -14.10 -27.77
CA SER A 76 -0.81 -12.85 -27.04
C SER A 76 -1.68 -12.73 -25.80
N SER A 77 -2.82 -13.41 -25.68
CA SER A 77 -3.71 -13.31 -24.51
C SER A 77 -3.22 -14.06 -23.26
N THR A 78 -2.57 -15.23 -23.42
CA THR A 78 -1.93 -15.96 -22.31
C THR A 78 -0.45 -15.61 -22.15
N ALA A 79 0.26 -15.29 -23.24
CA ALA A 79 1.61 -14.70 -23.17
C ALA A 79 1.61 -13.22 -22.72
N PHE A 80 0.44 -12.57 -22.71
CA PHE A 80 0.23 -11.17 -22.31
C PHE A 80 0.88 -10.83 -20.97
N PHE A 81 0.68 -11.74 -19.99
CA PHE A 81 1.15 -11.58 -18.62
C PHE A 81 2.46 -12.32 -18.33
N LEU A 82 2.68 -13.53 -18.89
CA LEU A 82 3.90 -14.32 -18.65
C LEU A 82 5.15 -13.71 -19.29
N GLU A 83 5.01 -12.92 -20.36
CA GLU A 83 6.14 -12.26 -21.05
C GLU A 83 6.27 -10.76 -20.75
N GLY A 84 5.44 -10.19 -19.85
CA GLY A 84 5.47 -8.75 -19.58
C GLY A 84 5.05 -7.88 -20.77
N ARG A 85 4.22 -8.41 -21.68
CA ARG A 85 3.74 -7.69 -22.88
C ARG A 85 2.58 -6.72 -22.57
N PHE A 86 2.84 -5.77 -21.67
CA PHE A 86 2.31 -4.40 -21.86
C PHE A 86 3.14 -3.62 -22.89
N MET A 87 4.19 -4.24 -23.44
CA MET A 87 5.16 -3.64 -24.35
C MET A 87 5.20 -4.37 -25.69
N PRO A 88 5.46 -3.64 -26.79
CA PRO A 88 5.58 -4.22 -28.12
C PRO A 88 6.57 -5.40 -28.13
N ALA A 89 6.26 -6.39 -28.96
CA ALA A 89 6.94 -7.68 -29.06
C ALA A 89 8.46 -7.62 -28.88
N THR A 90 8.94 -8.21 -27.78
CA THR A 90 10.20 -8.95 -27.55
C THR A 90 11.55 -8.47 -28.10
N ASP A 91 11.67 -7.31 -28.74
CA ASP A 91 12.96 -6.68 -29.01
C ASP A 91 13.43 -5.92 -27.75
N GLY A 92 13.56 -6.66 -26.64
CA GLY A 92 14.21 -6.26 -25.40
C GLY A 92 13.42 -5.33 -24.48
N LEU A 93 12.84 -5.87 -23.40
CA LEU A 93 12.55 -5.08 -22.21
C LEU A 93 13.89 -4.54 -21.69
N THR A 94 14.21 -3.28 -22.00
CA THR A 94 15.43 -2.65 -21.50
C THR A 94 15.14 -1.98 -20.16
N LEU A 95 16.14 -1.92 -19.28
CA LEU A 95 16.06 -1.13 -18.05
C LEU A 95 15.77 0.37 -18.32
N GLY A 96 15.91 0.83 -19.57
CA GLY A 96 15.60 2.18 -20.00
C GLY A 96 14.15 2.42 -20.38
N ASP A 97 13.30 1.38 -20.46
CA ASP A 97 11.89 1.57 -20.81
C ASP A 97 11.17 2.35 -19.70
N PRO A 98 10.48 3.47 -20.02
CA PRO A 98 9.74 4.27 -19.04
C PRO A 98 8.80 3.47 -18.14
N ALA A 99 8.11 2.44 -18.65
CA ALA A 99 7.18 1.65 -17.86
C ALA A 99 7.90 0.62 -16.96
N VAL A 100 9.08 0.14 -17.35
CA VAL A 100 9.94 -0.66 -16.46
C VAL A 100 10.47 0.21 -15.33
N ILE A 101 10.96 1.41 -15.65
CA ILE A 101 11.46 2.38 -14.67
C ILE A 101 10.34 2.76 -13.69
N ALA A 102 9.13 3.05 -14.18
CA ALA A 102 7.99 3.40 -13.35
C ALA A 102 7.57 2.23 -12.44
N ALA A 103 7.57 0.99 -12.94
CA ALA A 103 7.28 -0.20 -12.12
C ALA A 103 8.33 -0.42 -11.02
N ILE A 104 9.62 -0.26 -11.34
CA ILE A 104 10.71 -0.34 -10.35
C ILE A 104 10.56 0.77 -9.30
N ALA A 105 10.29 2.00 -9.73
CA ALA A 105 10.06 3.13 -8.82
C ALA A 105 8.86 2.86 -7.90
N LEU A 106 7.75 2.36 -8.44
CA LEU A 106 6.56 1.99 -7.67
C LEU A 106 6.90 0.94 -6.60
N LEU A 107 7.67 -0.09 -6.95
CA LEU A 107 8.11 -1.13 -6.02
C LEU A 107 9.02 -0.58 -4.92
N LEU A 108 10.02 0.24 -5.28
CA LEU A 108 10.96 0.82 -4.32
C LEU A 108 10.26 1.78 -3.35
N PHE A 109 9.40 2.68 -3.86
CA PHE A 109 8.64 3.58 -3.02
C PHE A 109 7.58 2.86 -2.19
N GLY A 110 6.97 1.80 -2.72
CA GLY A 110 6.04 0.95 -1.98
C GLY A 110 6.72 0.25 -0.80
N LEU A 111 7.90 -0.32 -1.01
CA LEU A 111 8.69 -0.95 0.04
C LEU A 111 9.16 0.08 1.08
N GLY A 112 9.64 1.25 0.62
CA GLY A 112 10.03 2.35 1.50
C GLY A 112 8.86 2.85 2.36
N PHE A 113 7.67 3.00 1.76
CA PHE A 113 6.45 3.35 2.47
C PHE A 113 6.08 2.31 3.53
N LEU A 114 6.10 1.02 3.18
CA LEU A 114 5.78 -0.08 4.10
C LEU A 114 6.72 -0.07 5.32
N VAL A 115 8.03 0.01 5.09
CA VAL A 115 9.03 0.04 6.17
C VAL A 115 8.85 1.29 7.05
N ALA A 116 8.67 2.46 6.43
CA ALA A 116 8.42 3.70 7.17
C ALA A 116 7.14 3.63 8.01
N ALA A 117 6.06 3.08 7.45
CA ALA A 117 4.78 2.89 8.13
C ALA A 117 4.92 1.93 9.32
N MET A 118 5.59 0.79 9.15
CA MET A 118 5.81 -0.19 10.23
C MET A 118 6.64 0.40 11.38
N ILE A 119 7.72 1.14 11.06
CA ILE A 119 8.53 1.84 12.07
C ILE A 119 7.69 2.89 12.80
N TRP A 120 6.87 3.64 12.08
CA TRP A 120 5.98 4.64 12.68
C TRP A 120 4.95 3.99 13.61
N VAL A 121 4.27 2.91 13.19
CA VAL A 121 3.32 2.15 14.03
C VAL A 121 4.01 1.63 15.30
N TRP A 122 5.20 1.06 15.17
CA TRP A 122 6.00 0.60 16.32
C TRP A 122 6.18 1.70 17.35
N ARG A 123 6.62 2.89 16.89
CA ARG A 123 6.91 4.05 17.74
C ARG A 123 5.64 4.60 18.38
N ALA A 124 4.56 4.72 17.61
CA ALA A 124 3.30 5.28 18.08
C ALA A 124 2.69 4.44 19.22
N HIS A 125 2.70 3.11 19.10
CA HIS A 125 2.28 2.22 20.20
C HIS A 125 3.27 2.24 21.37
N GLY A 126 4.58 2.30 21.09
CA GLY A 126 5.62 2.39 22.11
C GLY A 126 5.44 3.63 23.00
N ASN A 127 5.15 4.78 22.42
CA ASN A 127 4.94 6.03 23.16
C ASN A 127 3.75 5.93 24.13
N LEU A 128 2.62 5.35 23.72
CA LEU A 128 1.47 5.15 24.61
C LEU A 128 1.83 4.20 25.76
N SER A 129 2.48 3.07 25.46
CA SER A 129 2.87 2.10 26.47
C SER A 129 3.81 2.70 27.53
N GLU A 130 4.74 3.54 27.12
CA GLU A 130 5.70 4.19 28.02
C GLU A 130 5.08 5.32 28.85
N ALA A 131 4.02 5.96 28.33
CA ALA A 131 3.23 6.92 29.08
C ALA A 131 2.25 6.26 30.07
N GLY A 132 2.28 4.93 30.20
CA GLY A 132 1.37 4.19 31.08
C GLY A 132 -0.06 4.10 30.54
N VAL A 133 -0.30 4.51 29.29
CA VAL A 133 -1.60 4.38 28.64
C VAL A 133 -1.80 2.90 28.30
N ARG A 134 -2.77 2.27 28.96
CA ARG A 134 -3.13 0.88 28.69
C ARG A 134 -3.62 0.71 27.25
N THR A 135 -3.03 -0.26 26.58
CA THR A 135 -3.37 -0.69 25.21
C THR A 135 -3.43 -2.22 25.17
N ARG A 136 -4.40 -2.77 24.44
CA ARG A 136 -4.53 -4.20 24.13
C ARG A 136 -3.52 -4.63 23.07
N TYR A 137 -3.12 -3.70 22.21
CA TYR A 137 -2.11 -3.90 21.17
C TYR A 137 -0.79 -3.22 21.54
N GLY A 138 0.17 -4.02 22.01
CA GLY A 138 1.55 -3.58 22.17
C GLY A 138 2.28 -3.40 20.84
N PRO A 139 3.42 -2.68 20.81
CA PRO A 139 4.12 -2.32 19.58
C PRO A 139 4.58 -3.53 18.74
N GLY A 140 5.06 -4.60 19.38
CA GLY A 140 5.44 -5.83 18.68
C GLY A 140 4.24 -6.57 18.08
N LYS A 141 3.13 -6.65 18.83
CA LYS A 141 1.90 -7.31 18.39
C LYS A 141 1.24 -6.57 17.22
N ALA A 142 1.24 -5.23 17.25
CA ALA A 142 0.72 -4.39 16.19
C ALA A 142 1.45 -4.64 14.85
N ILE A 143 2.77 -4.84 14.88
CA ILE A 143 3.56 -5.12 13.67
C ILE A 143 3.44 -6.56 13.22
N ALA A 144 3.50 -7.51 14.16
CA ALA A 144 3.40 -8.94 13.86
C ALA A 144 2.07 -9.28 13.14
N ALA A 145 1.00 -8.52 13.42
CA ALA A 145 -0.28 -8.66 12.76
C ALA A 145 -0.20 -8.53 11.23
N TYR A 146 0.73 -7.71 10.70
CA TYR A 146 0.90 -7.52 9.26
C TYR A 146 1.59 -8.69 8.56
N LEU A 147 2.28 -9.56 9.30
CA LEU A 147 3.08 -10.66 8.75
C LEU A 147 2.30 -11.98 8.64
N VAL A 148 1.19 -12.12 9.37
CA VAL A 148 0.39 -13.35 9.40
C VAL A 148 -0.84 -13.15 8.52
N PRO A 149 -0.98 -13.86 7.38
CA PRO A 149 -1.98 -13.55 6.35
C PRO A 149 -3.43 -13.46 6.85
N ALA A 150 -3.89 -14.43 7.67
CA ALA A 150 -5.26 -14.44 8.19
C ALA A 150 -5.50 -13.30 9.21
N VAL A 151 -4.49 -13.03 10.03
CA VAL A 151 -4.53 -11.98 11.07
C VAL A 151 -4.46 -10.59 10.46
N ASN A 152 -3.73 -10.45 9.34
CA ASN A 152 -3.52 -9.21 8.60
C ASN A 152 -4.83 -8.61 8.06
N LEU A 153 -5.94 -9.36 8.01
CA LEU A 153 -7.23 -8.82 7.58
C LEU A 153 -8.00 -8.07 8.69
N ILE A 154 -7.69 -8.33 9.96
CA ILE A 154 -8.50 -7.88 11.11
C ILE A 154 -7.67 -7.05 12.08
N LEU A 155 -6.54 -7.59 12.54
CA LEU A 155 -5.78 -6.99 13.64
C LEU A 155 -5.17 -5.62 13.30
N PRO A 156 -4.65 -5.37 12.08
CA PRO A 156 -4.18 -4.03 11.72
C PRO A 156 -5.24 -2.95 11.87
N PHE A 157 -6.49 -3.27 11.50
CA PHE A 157 -7.63 -2.37 11.63
C PHE A 157 -7.97 -2.08 13.09
N GLU A 158 -8.07 -3.13 13.91
CA GLU A 158 -8.34 -2.96 15.35
C GLU A 158 -7.23 -2.21 16.07
N ALA A 159 -5.97 -2.55 15.77
CA ALA A 159 -4.80 -1.90 16.35
C ALA A 159 -4.72 -0.41 15.98
N MET A 160 -5.02 -0.05 14.73
CA MET A 160 -5.02 1.35 14.30
C MET A 160 -6.19 2.15 14.90
N ARG A 161 -7.38 1.53 15.05
CA ARG A 161 -8.52 2.17 15.74
C ARG A 161 -8.21 2.45 17.20
N GLU A 162 -7.67 1.45 17.89
CA GLU A 162 -7.22 1.62 19.27
C GLU A 162 -6.13 2.68 19.37
N LEU A 163 -5.11 2.63 18.52
CA LEU A 163 -4.05 3.61 18.49
C LEU A 163 -4.60 5.02 18.30
N TYR A 164 -5.56 5.20 17.38
CA TYR A 164 -6.22 6.47 17.15
C TYR A 164 -6.93 6.97 18.41
N ASN A 165 -7.87 6.17 18.95
CA ASN A 165 -8.70 6.57 20.08
C ASN A 165 -7.86 6.86 21.33
N ARG A 166 -6.91 5.98 21.66
CA ARG A 166 -6.03 6.13 22.83
C ARG A 166 -5.08 7.31 22.69
N SER A 167 -4.70 7.67 21.46
CA SER A 167 -3.89 8.88 21.22
C SER A 167 -4.69 10.17 21.42
N HIS A 168 -6.02 10.14 21.30
CA HIS A 168 -6.91 11.28 21.56
C HIS A 168 -7.43 11.30 23.02
N GLY A 169 -6.90 10.45 23.89
CA GLY A 169 -7.29 10.40 25.30
C GLY A 169 -8.61 9.72 25.60
N GLU A 170 -9.23 9.06 24.62
CA GLU A 170 -10.44 8.24 24.85
C GLU A 170 -10.15 7.15 25.88
N PRO A 171 -11.02 6.90 26.86
CA PRO A 171 -10.82 5.86 27.87
C PRO A 171 -10.83 4.46 27.27
N GLU A 172 -10.39 3.46 28.04
CA GLU A 172 -10.23 2.07 27.58
C GLU A 172 -11.53 1.49 27.02
N ASP A 173 -12.68 1.82 27.61
CA ASP A 173 -14.00 1.35 27.17
C ASP A 173 -14.38 1.86 25.76
N PHE A 174 -13.84 3.01 25.34
CA PHE A 174 -14.06 3.60 24.02
C PHE A 174 -12.88 3.39 23.06
N ALA A 175 -11.88 2.61 23.45
CA ALA A 175 -10.72 2.31 22.62
C ALA A 175 -11.09 1.66 21.27
N HIS A 176 -12.21 0.95 21.22
CA HIS A 176 -12.72 0.28 20.02
C HIS A 176 -13.90 1.02 19.38
N SER A 177 -14.14 2.30 19.68
CA SER A 177 -15.12 3.10 18.96
C SER A 177 -14.79 3.19 17.46
N THR A 178 -15.80 3.46 16.63
CA THR A 178 -15.63 3.55 15.18
C THR A 178 -14.95 4.86 14.81
N VAL A 179 -13.89 4.78 14.00
CA VAL A 179 -13.17 5.94 13.47
C VAL A 179 -13.30 5.92 11.95
N GLU A 180 -13.98 6.92 11.38
CA GLU A 180 -14.27 6.98 9.94
C GLU A 180 -13.00 6.95 9.09
N ASP A 181 -11.99 7.72 9.46
CA ASP A 181 -10.70 7.77 8.75
C ASP A 181 -10.00 6.40 8.70
N VAL A 182 -10.00 5.68 9.83
CA VAL A 182 -9.38 4.34 9.93
C VAL A 182 -10.18 3.33 9.10
N THR A 183 -11.50 3.46 9.08
CA THR A 183 -12.40 2.63 8.27
C THR A 183 -12.16 2.87 6.79
N ALA A 184 -12.14 4.13 6.34
CA ALA A 184 -11.88 4.49 4.95
C ALA A 184 -10.52 3.97 4.48
N TRP A 185 -9.46 4.20 5.27
CA TRP A 185 -8.12 3.68 4.97
C TRP A 185 -8.14 2.15 4.81
N TRP A 186 -8.70 1.43 5.77
CA TRP A 186 -8.69 -0.02 5.78
C TRP A 186 -9.53 -0.62 4.65
N THR A 187 -10.70 -0.04 4.37
CA THR A 187 -11.53 -0.44 3.23
C THR A 187 -10.77 -0.29 1.91
N SER A 188 -10.05 0.81 1.72
CA SER A 188 -9.21 1.00 0.52
C SER A 188 -8.11 -0.07 0.41
N VAL A 189 -7.44 -0.42 1.52
CA VAL A 189 -6.44 -1.51 1.55
C VAL A 189 -7.07 -2.85 1.17
N VAL A 190 -8.15 -3.24 1.86
CA VAL A 190 -8.76 -4.57 1.69
C VAL A 190 -9.34 -4.73 0.28
N VAL A 191 -10.08 -3.76 -0.22
CA VAL A 191 -10.68 -3.84 -1.56
C VAL A 191 -9.58 -3.87 -2.63
N GLY A 192 -8.54 -3.02 -2.50
CA GLY A 192 -7.39 -3.05 -3.42
C GLY A 192 -6.69 -4.40 -3.43
N LEU A 193 -6.38 -4.96 -2.25
CA LEU A 193 -5.72 -6.26 -2.13
C LEU A 193 -6.58 -7.42 -2.64
N LEU A 194 -7.90 -7.38 -2.44
CA LEU A 194 -8.81 -8.40 -2.95
C LEU A 194 -8.84 -8.43 -4.48
N ILE A 195 -8.87 -7.25 -5.12
CA ILE A 195 -8.82 -7.16 -6.59
C ILE A 195 -7.47 -7.68 -7.11
N PHE A 196 -6.35 -7.28 -6.51
CA PHE A 196 -5.04 -7.81 -6.88
C PHE A 196 -4.96 -9.33 -6.70
N SER A 197 -5.50 -9.85 -5.60
CA SER A 197 -5.51 -11.28 -5.31
C SER A 197 -6.34 -12.05 -6.35
N ALA A 198 -7.51 -11.53 -6.73
CA ALA A 198 -8.33 -12.10 -7.79
C ALA A 198 -7.58 -12.14 -9.13
N MET A 199 -6.81 -11.09 -9.44
CA MET A 199 -5.99 -11.06 -10.65
C MET A 199 -4.85 -12.07 -10.62
N ILE A 200 -4.21 -12.27 -9.47
CA ILE A 200 -3.18 -13.31 -9.30
C ILE A 200 -3.79 -14.70 -9.48
N VAL A 201 -4.97 -14.96 -8.93
CA VAL A 201 -5.66 -16.25 -9.10
C VAL A 201 -6.01 -16.48 -10.57
N LYS A 202 -6.58 -15.47 -11.26
CA LYS A 202 -6.85 -15.54 -12.69
C LYS A 202 -5.58 -15.91 -13.46
N PHE A 203 -4.49 -15.19 -13.20
CA PHE A 203 -3.20 -15.46 -13.81
C PHE A 203 -2.70 -16.89 -13.55
N MET A 204 -2.82 -17.38 -12.32
CA MET A 204 -2.42 -18.76 -11.96
C MET A 204 -3.27 -19.81 -12.68
N LEU A 205 -4.58 -19.55 -12.88
CA LEU A 205 -5.45 -20.44 -13.65
C LEU A 205 -5.10 -20.43 -15.13
N ASP A 206 -4.89 -19.26 -15.72
CA ASP A 206 -4.49 -19.10 -17.12
C ASP A 206 -3.12 -19.77 -17.39
N ALA A 207 -2.19 -19.72 -16.44
CA ALA A 207 -0.86 -20.32 -16.56
C ALA A 207 -0.82 -21.82 -16.23
N GLY A 208 -1.63 -22.28 -15.28
CA GLY A 208 -1.60 -23.65 -14.76
C GLY A 208 -2.60 -24.60 -15.42
N THR A 209 -3.57 -24.09 -16.17
CA THR A 209 -4.66 -24.90 -16.73
C THR A 209 -4.89 -24.56 -18.20
N SER A 210 -5.63 -25.41 -18.92
CA SER A 210 -6.13 -25.11 -20.27
C SER A 210 -7.38 -24.23 -20.27
N LEU A 211 -7.84 -23.77 -19.09
CA LEU A 211 -8.96 -22.85 -18.96
C LEU A 211 -8.47 -21.44 -19.31
N ILE A 212 -8.83 -20.95 -20.51
CA ILE A 212 -8.50 -19.59 -20.93
C ILE A 212 -9.66 -18.67 -20.53
N ILE A 213 -9.46 -17.83 -19.52
CA ILE A 213 -10.42 -16.79 -19.17
C ILE A 213 -10.16 -15.58 -20.09
N MET A 214 -10.93 -15.49 -21.18
CA MET A 214 -10.84 -14.36 -22.10
C MET A 214 -11.42 -13.08 -21.49
N THR A 215 -10.55 -12.21 -21.03
CA THR A 215 -10.87 -10.84 -20.61
C THR A 215 -10.29 -9.84 -21.61
N PRO A 216 -11.09 -8.86 -22.10
CA PRO A 216 -10.56 -7.82 -22.97
C PRO A 216 -9.44 -7.02 -22.29
N ILE A 217 -8.41 -6.63 -23.05
CA ILE A 217 -7.23 -5.90 -22.55
C ILE A 217 -7.60 -4.64 -21.76
N TRP A 218 -8.56 -3.86 -22.26
CA TRP A 218 -9.02 -2.64 -21.59
C TRP A 218 -9.65 -2.91 -20.22
N MET A 219 -10.34 -4.05 -20.07
CA MET A 219 -10.98 -4.44 -18.82
C MET A 219 -9.94 -4.80 -17.79
N GLU A 220 -8.92 -5.59 -18.17
CA GLU A 220 -7.80 -5.94 -17.29
C GLU A 220 -7.04 -4.71 -16.82
N PHE A 221 -6.71 -3.80 -17.75
CA PHE A 221 -6.08 -2.53 -17.42
C PHE A 221 -6.94 -1.72 -16.44
N THR A 222 -8.25 -1.62 -16.68
CA THR A 222 -9.17 -0.88 -15.82
C THR A 222 -9.23 -1.46 -14.41
N ILE A 223 -9.29 -2.79 -14.29
CA ILE A 223 -9.32 -3.49 -12.99
C ILE A 223 -8.01 -3.23 -12.22
N ILE A 224 -6.86 -3.37 -12.88
CA ILE A 224 -5.54 -3.15 -12.26
C ILE A 224 -5.37 -1.67 -11.87
N ALA A 225 -5.73 -0.74 -12.77
CA ALA A 225 -5.67 0.69 -12.50
C ALA A 225 -6.55 1.07 -11.32
N PHE A 226 -7.77 0.53 -11.25
CA PHE A 226 -8.67 0.75 -10.13
C PHE A 226 -8.12 0.20 -8.80
N ALA A 227 -7.58 -1.02 -8.81
CA ALA A 227 -6.92 -1.60 -7.63
C ALA A 227 -5.73 -0.74 -7.18
N LEU A 228 -4.92 -0.27 -8.12
CA LEU A 228 -3.78 0.60 -7.83
C LEU A 228 -4.26 1.93 -7.23
N ILE A 229 -5.28 2.58 -7.80
CA ILE A 229 -5.86 3.82 -7.25
C ILE A 229 -6.30 3.62 -5.79
N LEU A 230 -6.95 2.49 -5.46
CA LEU A 230 -7.35 2.18 -4.08
C LEU A 230 -6.15 2.05 -3.14
N LEU A 231 -5.07 1.40 -3.56
CA LEU A 231 -3.86 1.29 -2.74
C LEU A 231 -3.13 2.62 -2.59
N LEU A 232 -3.11 3.46 -3.63
CA LEU A 232 -2.56 4.82 -3.56
C LEU A 232 -3.40 5.70 -2.60
N LEU A 233 -4.73 5.59 -2.68
CA LEU A 233 -5.64 6.25 -1.75
C LEU A 233 -5.41 5.77 -0.32
N ALA A 234 -5.21 4.46 -0.11
CA ALA A 234 -4.88 3.93 1.20
C ALA A 234 -3.57 4.51 1.75
N ALA A 235 -2.51 4.60 0.94
CA ALA A 235 -1.25 5.22 1.36
C ALA A 235 -1.44 6.70 1.75
N TYR A 236 -2.22 7.44 0.96
CA TYR A 236 -2.59 8.82 1.25
C TYR A 236 -3.36 8.95 2.59
N LEU A 237 -4.42 8.16 2.77
CA LEU A 237 -5.23 8.16 4.00
C LEU A 237 -4.40 7.77 5.23
N PHE A 238 -3.53 6.76 5.11
CA PHE A 238 -2.61 6.37 6.17
C PHE A 238 -1.67 7.50 6.57
N SER A 239 -1.13 8.27 5.62
CA SER A 239 -0.29 9.43 5.94
C SER A 239 -1.08 10.53 6.67
N GLY A 240 -2.37 10.69 6.35
CA GLY A 240 -3.30 11.56 7.08
C GLY A 240 -3.48 11.10 8.52
N LEU A 241 -3.81 9.83 8.72
CA LEU A 241 -3.95 9.20 10.04
C LEU A 241 -2.67 9.34 10.86
N ALA A 242 -1.52 9.04 10.28
CA ALA A 242 -0.23 9.12 10.96
C ALA A 242 0.04 10.53 11.51
N ARG A 243 -0.32 11.58 10.75
CA ARG A 243 -0.19 12.97 11.20
C ARG A 243 -1.18 13.31 12.31
N LYS A 244 -2.46 12.96 12.15
CA LYS A 244 -3.50 13.19 13.17
C LYS A 244 -3.14 12.53 14.50
N ILE A 245 -2.76 11.25 14.45
CA ILE A 245 -2.33 10.48 15.63
C ILE A 245 -1.09 11.11 16.27
N THR A 246 -0.09 11.49 15.46
CA THR A 246 1.13 12.11 16.00
C THR A 246 0.84 13.45 16.69
N ALA A 247 -0.07 14.26 16.13
CA ALA A 247 -0.49 15.52 16.75
C ALA A 247 -1.25 15.26 18.07
N ALA A 248 -2.19 14.33 18.07
CA ALA A 248 -2.96 13.96 19.26
C ALA A 248 -2.06 13.41 20.38
N GLN A 249 -1.10 12.54 20.06
CA GLN A 249 -0.11 12.06 21.04
C GLN A 249 0.77 13.17 21.57
N HIS A 250 1.09 14.19 20.77
CA HIS A 250 1.87 15.31 21.26
C HIS A 250 1.11 16.08 22.33
N GLU A 251 -0.15 16.42 22.08
CA GLU A 251 -1.02 17.11 23.04
C GLU A 251 -1.28 16.26 24.29
N HIS A 252 -1.83 15.06 24.11
CA HIS A 252 -2.31 14.22 25.20
C HIS A 252 -1.18 13.72 26.12
N LEU A 253 -0.02 13.34 25.56
CA LEU A 253 1.09 12.86 26.40
C LEU A 253 1.76 13.97 27.20
N HIS A 254 1.70 15.22 26.72
CA HIS A 254 2.12 16.37 27.51
C HIS A 254 1.18 16.64 28.69
N GLU A 255 -0.13 16.48 28.50
CA GLU A 255 -1.11 16.60 29.59
C GLU A 255 -0.93 15.51 30.66
N ILE A 256 -0.70 14.26 30.25
CA ILE A 256 -0.37 13.16 31.19
C ILE A 256 0.90 13.48 31.96
N ALA A 257 1.95 13.97 31.28
CA ALA A 257 3.21 14.32 31.92
C ALA A 257 3.06 15.51 32.90
N ALA A 258 2.20 16.47 32.59
CA ALA A 258 1.93 17.64 33.44
C ALA A 258 1.00 17.33 34.62
N SER A 259 0.09 16.37 34.47
CA SER A 259 -0.85 15.93 35.51
C SER A 259 -0.32 14.80 36.38
N ALA A 260 0.78 14.14 35.97
CA ALA A 260 1.52 13.26 36.84
C ALA A 260 1.84 14.07 38.10
N PRO A 261 1.32 13.69 39.29
CA PRO A 261 1.62 14.41 40.52
C PRO A 261 3.13 14.55 40.58
N GLU A 262 3.63 15.72 41.00
CA GLU A 262 5.02 15.83 41.44
C GLU A 262 5.19 14.69 42.43
N MET A 263 5.72 13.55 41.96
CA MET A 263 6.07 12.46 42.82
C MET A 263 7.15 13.10 43.65
N GLU A 264 6.79 13.56 44.85
CA GLU A 264 7.71 14.11 45.85
C GLU A 264 8.94 13.24 45.75
N GLU A 265 10.01 13.81 45.19
CA GLU A 265 11.23 13.07 44.87
C GLU A 265 11.57 12.38 46.18
N PRO A 266 11.45 11.03 46.27
CA PRO A 266 11.25 10.34 47.55
C PRO A 266 12.36 10.80 48.46
N SER A 267 11.99 11.60 49.48
CA SER A 267 12.91 12.44 50.26
C SER A 267 14.20 11.68 50.43
N ARG A 268 15.24 12.06 49.65
CA ARG A 268 16.45 11.24 49.51
C ARG A 268 16.93 10.93 50.92
N MET A 269 16.74 9.70 51.35
CA MET A 269 17.08 9.31 52.71
C MET A 269 18.60 9.46 52.78
N SER A 270 19.07 10.56 53.35
CA SER A 270 20.48 10.86 53.45
C SER A 270 21.06 9.84 54.42
N VAL A 271 21.59 8.76 53.88
CA VAL A 271 22.30 7.75 54.68
C VAL A 271 23.61 8.41 55.11
N ASN A 272 23.64 8.92 56.34
CA ASN A 272 24.87 9.34 56.98
C ASN A 272 25.70 8.09 57.26
N VAL A 273 26.73 7.87 56.46
CA VAL A 273 27.74 6.84 56.73
C VAL A 273 28.61 7.37 57.87
N ILE A 274 28.41 6.83 59.08
CA ILE A 274 29.29 7.09 60.22
C ILE A 274 30.51 6.20 60.06
N THR A 275 31.66 6.79 59.70
CA THR A 275 32.95 6.11 59.76
C THR A 275 33.49 6.19 61.19
N SER A 276 33.54 5.05 61.88
CA SER A 276 34.16 4.84 63.19
C SER A 276 35.60 4.37 63.08
#